data_AF-A0AA36MC78-F1
#
_entry.id   AF-A0AA36MC78-F1
#
_cell.length_a   1.000
_cell.length_b   1.000
_cell.length_c   1.000
_cell.angle_alpha   90.00
_cell.angle_beta   90.00
_cell.angle_gamma   90.00
#
_symmetry.space_group_name_H-M   'P 1'
#
loop_
_entity.id
_entity.type
_entity.pdbx_description
1 polymer ?
#
loop_
_entity_poly.entity_id
_entity_poly.type
_entity_poly.pdbx_seq_one_letter_code
_entity_poly.pdbx_strand_id
1 'polypeptide(L)'
;MWNQINMRNVWALAISQYIVSIVDRVVQIALVVSDLQSQGGRMTLLFLCTSYVRACCTFMVYFALPAIVLERCFATYFLEDYEKKQRPYLGHTITLMMLLNALMCSYTFHEADSTYFHIGCVLVVNSIAIAVNKFNIDTNKRYYYESMQCNRSNTTRIYSLGERYQIAQNIKVCKLCSAPRTHPEFVSVVSTMGYETHVHQQQHAACYFDMLKKDWS
;
A
#
# COMPACT_ATOMS: atom_id res chain seq x y z
N MET A 1 12.23 9.70 -5.08
CA MET A 1 12.44 8.52 -5.97
C MET A 1 12.30 7.16 -5.25
N TRP A 2 12.33 7.10 -3.91
CA TRP A 2 12.19 5.87 -3.11
C TRP A 2 10.78 5.24 -3.17
N ASN A 3 9.71 6.05 -3.18
CA ASN A 3 8.31 5.57 -3.31
C ASN A 3 8.01 4.79 -4.60
N GLN A 4 8.60 5.16 -5.74
CA GLN A 4 8.34 4.46 -7.01
C GLN A 4 9.02 3.09 -7.07
N ILE A 5 10.21 2.96 -6.50
CA ILE A 5 10.95 1.69 -6.46
C ILE A 5 10.29 0.71 -5.49
N ASN A 6 9.84 1.17 -4.33
CA ASN A 6 9.24 0.30 -3.32
C ASN A 6 7.84 -0.18 -3.75
N MET A 7 7.00 0.69 -4.32
CA MET A 7 5.69 0.28 -4.83
C MET A 7 5.85 -0.70 -6.00
N ARG A 8 6.80 -0.49 -6.91
CA ARG A 8 7.08 -1.44 -8.00
C ARG A 8 7.50 -2.81 -7.46
N ASN A 9 8.34 -2.85 -6.43
CA ASN A 9 8.77 -4.10 -5.80
C ASN A 9 7.62 -4.81 -5.07
N VAL A 10 6.75 -4.06 -4.36
CA VAL A 10 5.55 -4.61 -3.72
C VAL A 10 4.59 -5.19 -4.76
N TRP A 11 4.37 -4.50 -5.89
CA TRP A 11 3.56 -5.02 -7.00
C TRP A 11 4.19 -6.24 -7.66
N ALA A 12 5.51 -6.23 -7.89
CA ALA A 12 6.22 -7.38 -8.43
C ALA A 12 6.15 -8.60 -7.50
N LEU A 13 6.25 -8.39 -6.19
CA LEU A 13 6.06 -9.43 -5.18
C LEU A 13 4.63 -9.97 -5.19
N ALA A 14 3.62 -9.09 -5.26
CA ALA A 14 2.22 -9.52 -5.34
C ALA A 14 1.92 -10.34 -6.60
N ILE A 15 2.44 -9.92 -7.76
CA ILE A 15 2.30 -10.66 -9.02
C ILE A 15 3.03 -12.01 -8.92
N SER A 16 4.26 -12.02 -8.41
CA SER A 16 5.05 -13.25 -8.25
C SER A 16 4.34 -14.23 -7.32
N GLN A 17 3.82 -13.75 -6.20
CA GLN A 17 3.06 -14.55 -5.24
C GLN A 17 1.74 -15.08 -5.83
N TYR A 18 1.05 -14.29 -6.65
CA TYR A 18 -0.14 -14.74 -7.36
C TYR A 18 0.16 -15.86 -8.35
N ILE A 19 1.23 -15.73 -9.15
CA ILE A 19 1.66 -16.77 -10.10
C ILE A 19 2.01 -18.06 -9.35
N VAL A 20 2.80 -17.97 -8.27
CA VAL A 20 3.17 -19.12 -7.43
C VAL A 20 1.92 -19.82 -6.89
N SER A 21 0.95 -19.07 -6.38
CA SER A 21 -0.31 -19.60 -5.86
C SER A 21 -1.14 -20.35 -6.93
N ILE A 22 -1.18 -19.84 -8.17
CA ILE A 22 -1.85 -20.53 -9.29
C ILE A 22 -1.13 -21.83 -9.64
N VAL A 23 0.19 -21.78 -9.79
CA VAL A 23 1.00 -22.96 -10.12
C VAL A 23 0.81 -24.05 -9.07
N ASP A 24 0.92 -23.70 -7.79
CA ASP A 24 0.67 -24.63 -6.67
C ASP A 24 -0.74 -25.23 -6.73
N ARG A 25 -1.75 -24.43 -7.10
CA ARG A 25 -3.12 -24.92 -7.22
C ARG A 25 -3.27 -25.94 -8.35
N VAL A 26 -2.65 -25.69 -9.51
CA VAL A 26 -2.66 -26.62 -10.64
C VAL A 26 -1.97 -27.92 -10.26
N VAL A 27 -0.81 -27.85 -9.60
CA VAL A 27 -0.07 -29.02 -9.12
C VAL A 27 -0.91 -29.85 -8.14
N GLN A 28 -1.55 -29.21 -7.17
CA GLN A 28 -2.42 -29.92 -6.21
C GLN A 28 -3.60 -30.60 -6.90
N ILE A 29 -4.26 -29.93 -7.84
CA ILE A 29 -5.38 -30.52 -8.59
C ILE A 29 -4.89 -31.73 -9.40
N ALA A 30 -3.75 -31.62 -10.09
CA ALA A 30 -3.18 -32.72 -10.87
C ALA A 30 -2.84 -33.94 -9.99
N LEU A 31 -2.27 -33.71 -8.80
CA LEU A 31 -1.96 -34.77 -7.83
C LEU A 31 -3.22 -35.47 -7.29
N VAL A 32 -4.30 -34.72 -7.05
CA VAL A 32 -5.58 -35.26 -6.58
C VAL A 32 -6.29 -36.04 -7.69
N VAL A 33 -6.36 -35.49 -8.90
CA VAL A 33 -7.05 -36.14 -10.04
C VAL A 33 -6.36 -37.44 -10.46
N SER A 34 -5.02 -37.48 -10.37
CA SER A 34 -4.24 -38.66 -10.74
C SER A 34 -4.17 -39.71 -9.61
N ASP A 35 -4.82 -39.45 -8.47
CA ASP A 35 -4.71 -40.21 -7.21
C ASP A 35 -3.25 -40.48 -6.76
N LEU A 36 -2.30 -39.66 -7.22
CA LEU A 36 -0.87 -39.83 -6.92
C LEU A 36 -0.56 -39.54 -5.45
N GLN A 37 -1.42 -38.78 -4.77
CA GLN A 37 -1.25 -38.50 -3.35
C GLN A 37 -1.45 -39.73 -2.45
N SER A 38 -2.29 -40.70 -2.88
CA SER A 38 -2.65 -41.89 -2.12
C SER A 38 -1.57 -42.97 -2.16
N GLN A 39 -0.67 -42.89 -3.16
CA GLN A 39 0.43 -43.82 -3.36
C GLN A 39 1.53 -43.72 -2.30
N GLY A 40 1.46 -42.72 -1.41
CA GLY A 40 2.36 -42.57 -0.27
C GLY A 40 3.76 -42.07 -0.62
N GLY A 41 4.55 -41.73 0.40
CA GLY A 41 5.95 -41.32 0.25
C GLY A 41 6.12 -39.90 -0.32
N ARG A 42 6.88 -39.79 -1.43
CA ARG A 42 7.33 -38.50 -2.00
C ARG A 42 6.18 -37.62 -2.51
N MET A 43 5.14 -38.24 -3.08
CA MET A 43 3.99 -37.49 -3.63
C MET A 43 3.14 -36.85 -2.54
N THR A 44 2.96 -37.55 -1.41
CA THR A 44 2.30 -37.00 -0.22
C THR A 44 3.11 -35.85 0.39
N LEU A 45 4.44 -35.96 0.45
CA LEU A 45 5.31 -34.86 0.90
C LEU A 45 5.21 -33.64 -0.02
N LEU A 46 5.23 -33.83 -1.34
CA LEU A 46 5.05 -32.75 -2.32
C LEU A 46 3.69 -32.05 -2.15
N PHE A 47 2.62 -32.82 -1.96
CA PHE A 47 1.30 -32.27 -1.69
C PHE A 47 1.28 -31.42 -0.40
N LEU A 48 1.93 -31.90 0.66
CA LEU A 48 2.03 -31.16 1.91
C LEU A 48 2.84 -29.87 1.75
N CYS A 49 4.04 -29.94 1.15
CA CYS A 49 4.89 -28.77 0.90
C CYS A 49 4.18 -27.70 0.07
N THR A 50 3.51 -28.09 -1.02
CA THR A 50 2.73 -27.16 -1.85
C THR A 50 1.57 -26.54 -1.06
N SER A 51 0.97 -27.26 -0.11
CA SER A 51 -0.05 -26.70 0.78
C SER A 51 0.49 -25.63 1.73
N TYR A 52 1.65 -25.86 2.34
CA TYR A 52 2.33 -24.85 3.17
C TYR A 52 2.75 -23.62 2.36
N VAL A 53 3.37 -23.81 1.20
CA VAL A 53 3.80 -22.67 0.35
C VAL A 53 2.60 -21.82 -0.04
N ARG A 54 1.49 -22.45 -0.46
CA ARG A 54 0.25 -21.76 -0.80
C ARG A 54 -0.37 -21.02 0.39
N ALA A 55 -0.42 -21.64 1.57
CA ALA A 55 -0.95 -20.99 2.76
C ALA A 55 -0.11 -19.77 3.15
N CYS A 56 1.23 -19.88 3.14
CA CYS A 56 2.14 -18.76 3.35
C CYS A 56 1.91 -17.63 2.33
N CYS A 57 1.81 -17.96 1.04
CA CYS A 57 1.51 -16.99 -0.01
C CYS A 57 0.18 -16.27 0.23
N THR A 58 -0.84 -16.99 0.67
CA THR A 58 -2.17 -16.43 0.96
C THR A 58 -2.13 -15.48 2.16
N PHE A 59 -1.45 -15.84 3.25
CA PHE A 59 -1.30 -14.96 4.40
C PHE A 59 -0.47 -13.71 4.09
N MET A 60 0.53 -13.79 3.20
CA MET A 60 1.24 -12.58 2.75
C MET A 60 0.30 -11.56 2.08
N VAL A 61 -0.68 -12.01 1.28
CA VAL A 61 -1.70 -11.12 0.71
C VAL A 61 -2.53 -10.47 1.80
N TYR A 62 -2.98 -11.26 2.77
CA TYR A 62 -3.80 -10.75 3.87
C TYR A 62 -3.08 -9.73 4.75
N PHE A 63 -1.76 -9.79 4.85
CA PHE A 63 -0.94 -8.83 5.59
C PHE A 63 -0.38 -7.68 4.72
N ALA A 64 -0.62 -7.68 3.41
CA ALA A 64 -0.12 -6.65 2.51
C ALA A 64 -0.70 -5.26 2.82
N LEU A 65 -2.00 -5.16 3.12
CA LEU A 65 -2.64 -3.89 3.46
C LEU A 65 -2.03 -3.25 4.73
N PRO A 66 -1.94 -3.96 5.88
CA PRO A 66 -1.22 -3.46 7.06
C PRO A 66 0.22 -3.03 6.76
N ALA A 67 0.96 -3.79 5.96
CA ALA A 67 2.34 -3.46 5.60
C ALA A 67 2.44 -2.14 4.81
N ILE A 68 1.54 -1.94 3.84
CA ILE A 68 1.46 -0.69 3.07
C ILE A 68 1.10 0.49 3.98
N VAL A 69 0.11 0.32 4.86
CA VAL A 69 -0.31 1.38 5.78
C VAL A 69 0.82 1.77 6.74
N LEU A 70 1.57 0.79 7.28
CA LEU A 70 2.72 1.05 8.14
C LEU A 70 3.82 1.82 7.40
N GLU A 71 4.13 1.44 6.16
CA GLU A 71 5.10 2.18 5.33
C GLU A 71 4.65 3.64 5.15
N ARG A 72 3.36 3.87 4.90
CA ARG A 72 2.80 5.23 4.80
C ARG A 72 2.84 5.98 6.11
N CYS A 73 2.68 5.32 7.25
CA CYS A 73 2.83 5.96 8.57
C CYS A 73 4.26 6.45 8.78
N PHE A 74 5.26 5.63 8.42
CA PHE A 74 6.67 6.04 8.49
C PHE A 74 6.99 7.19 7.52
N ALA A 75 6.41 7.17 6.32
CA ALA A 75 6.58 8.25 5.36
C ALA A 75 6.01 9.58 5.89
N THR A 76 4.84 9.56 6.56
CA THR A 76 4.26 10.74 7.20
C THR A 76 5.07 11.20 8.42
N TYR A 77 5.54 10.26 9.25
CA TYR A 77 6.30 10.58 10.46
C TYR A 77 7.68 11.19 10.15
N PHE A 78 8.35 10.70 9.11
CA PHE A 78 9.69 11.15 8.72
C PHE A 78 9.70 12.20 7.61
N LEU A 79 8.60 12.93 7.42
CA LEU A 79 8.45 13.90 6.33
C LEU A 79 9.61 14.92 6.26
N GLU A 80 10.07 15.45 7.40
CA GLU A 80 11.12 16.48 7.50
C GLU A 80 12.52 16.01 7.09
N ASP A 81 12.78 14.73 7.29
CA ASP A 81 14.08 14.09 7.05
C ASP A 81 14.07 13.21 5.81
N TYR A 82 12.92 13.09 5.14
CA TYR A 82 12.70 12.14 4.06
C TYR A 82 13.65 12.39 2.88
N GLU A 83 13.90 13.66 2.54
CA GLU A 83 14.82 14.03 1.45
C GLU A 83 16.29 13.99 1.86
N LYS A 84 16.57 14.18 3.16
CA LYS A 84 17.93 14.28 3.69
C LYS A 84 18.55 12.91 3.94
N LYS A 85 17.74 11.91 4.28
CA LYS A 85 18.22 10.57 4.65
C LYS A 85 17.34 9.48 4.02
N GLN A 86 17.89 8.80 3.02
CA GLN A 86 17.26 7.58 2.50
C GLN A 86 17.36 6.46 3.53
N ARG A 87 16.24 5.81 3.85
CA ARG A 87 16.17 4.74 4.87
C ARG A 87 15.67 3.42 4.25
N PRO A 88 16.48 2.77 3.38
CA PRO A 88 16.12 1.52 2.71
C PRO A 88 15.65 0.42 3.67
N TYR A 89 16.24 0.38 4.87
CA TYR A 89 16.01 -0.64 5.87
C TYR A 89 14.55 -0.69 6.39
N LEU A 90 13.83 0.43 6.44
CA LEU A 90 12.44 0.45 6.94
C LEU A 90 11.52 -0.44 6.11
N GLY A 91 11.62 -0.34 4.77
CA GLY A 91 10.84 -1.19 3.86
C GLY A 91 11.19 -2.67 4.01
N HIS A 92 12.49 -2.99 4.06
CA HIS A 92 12.96 -4.36 4.22
C HIS A 92 12.50 -4.97 5.56
N THR A 93 12.55 -4.21 6.65
CA THR A 93 12.06 -4.66 7.96
C THR A 93 10.57 -4.96 7.93
N ILE A 94 9.75 -4.11 7.30
CA ILE A 94 8.30 -4.34 7.17
C ILE A 94 8.03 -5.60 6.33
N THR A 95 8.72 -5.76 5.19
CA THR A 95 8.56 -6.94 4.33
C THR A 95 9.01 -8.23 5.03
N LEU A 96 10.13 -8.19 5.78
CA LEU A 96 10.61 -9.32 6.55
C LEU A 96 9.62 -9.72 7.65
N MET A 97 9.08 -8.74 8.39
CA MET A 97 8.06 -8.99 9.39
C MET A 97 6.79 -9.60 8.78
N MET A 98 6.37 -9.11 7.61
CA MET A 98 5.23 -9.67 6.88
C MET A 98 5.48 -11.14 6.49
N LEU A 99 6.67 -11.46 5.97
CA LEU A 99 7.05 -12.83 5.62
C LEU A 99 7.09 -13.76 6.83
N LEU A 100 7.70 -13.32 7.94
CA LEU A 100 7.78 -14.13 9.17
C LEU A 100 6.39 -14.40 9.75
N ASN A 101 5.50 -13.39 9.78
CA ASN A 101 4.11 -13.60 10.21
C ASN A 101 3.36 -14.57 9.29
N ALA A 102 3.54 -14.45 7.97
CA ALA A 102 2.91 -15.35 7.02
C ALA A 102 3.38 -16.81 7.17
N LEU A 103 4.67 -17.02 7.44
CA LEU A 103 5.22 -18.35 7.72
C LEU A 103 4.64 -18.93 9.02
N MET A 104 4.57 -18.13 10.09
CA MET A 104 3.98 -18.55 11.37
C MET A 104 2.48 -18.88 11.23
N CYS A 105 1.72 -18.05 10.51
CA CYS A 105 0.31 -18.31 10.22
C CYS A 105 0.15 -19.57 9.35
N SER A 106 1.01 -19.78 8.36
CA SER A 106 0.98 -20.99 7.53
C SER A 106 1.27 -22.26 8.34
N TYR A 107 2.21 -22.20 9.27
CA TYR A 107 2.53 -23.32 10.15
C TYR A 107 1.34 -23.65 11.06
N THR A 108 0.89 -22.66 11.81
CA THR A 108 -0.24 -22.81 12.75
C THR A 108 -1.55 -23.16 12.07
N PHE A 109 -1.77 -22.74 10.81
CA PHE A 109 -2.96 -23.11 10.04
C PHE A 109 -3.05 -24.61 9.74
N HIS A 110 -1.91 -25.29 9.54
CA HIS A 110 -1.89 -26.72 9.27
C HIS A 110 -1.94 -27.58 10.54
N GLU A 111 -1.54 -27.03 11.69
CA GLU A 111 -1.66 -27.72 12.99
C GLU A 111 -2.99 -27.43 13.72
N ALA A 112 -3.69 -26.34 13.38
CA ALA A 112 -4.90 -25.95 14.08
C ALA A 112 -6.11 -26.80 13.65
N ASP A 113 -6.88 -27.25 14.65
CA ASP A 113 -8.16 -27.94 14.43
C ASP A 113 -9.24 -27.01 13.82
N SER A 114 -9.07 -25.69 13.94
CA SER A 114 -10.05 -24.69 13.52
C SER A 114 -9.43 -23.50 12.83
N THR A 115 -9.88 -23.24 11.60
CA THR A 115 -9.46 -22.10 10.77
C THR A 115 -10.07 -20.76 11.19
N TYR A 116 -11.15 -20.78 11.98
CA TYR A 116 -11.89 -19.56 12.34
C TYR A 116 -11.03 -18.55 13.11
N PHE A 117 -10.08 -19.04 13.91
CA PHE A 117 -9.16 -18.18 14.66
C PHE A 117 -8.29 -17.32 13.72
N HIS A 118 -7.64 -17.94 12.73
CA HIS A 118 -6.80 -17.23 11.76
C HIS A 118 -7.58 -16.19 10.97
N ILE A 119 -8.79 -16.55 10.52
CA ILE A 119 -9.67 -15.61 9.79
C ILE A 119 -10.04 -14.43 10.69
N GLY A 120 -10.42 -14.69 11.94
CA GLY A 120 -10.74 -13.64 12.92
C GLY A 120 -9.57 -12.68 13.15
N CYS A 121 -8.36 -13.20 13.36
CA CYS A 121 -7.16 -12.38 13.53
C CYS A 121 -6.87 -11.52 12.28
N VAL A 122 -6.95 -12.10 11.08
CA VAL A 122 -6.73 -11.38 9.82
C VAL A 122 -7.74 -10.23 9.67
N LEU A 123 -9.02 -10.47 9.97
CA LEU A 123 -10.06 -9.44 9.90
C LEU A 123 -9.79 -8.29 10.87
N VAL A 124 -9.41 -8.60 12.12
CA VAL A 124 -9.09 -7.58 13.13
C VAL A 124 -7.90 -6.74 12.69
N VAL A 125 -6.80 -7.37 12.25
CA VAL A 125 -5.58 -6.67 11.82
C VAL A 125 -5.87 -5.77 10.61
N ASN A 126 -6.65 -6.25 9.63
CA ASN A 126 -7.03 -5.44 8.47
C ASN A 126 -7.98 -4.29 8.85
N SER A 127 -8.89 -4.51 9.79
CA SER A 127 -9.78 -3.45 10.29
C SER A 127 -8.98 -2.34 10.98
N ILE A 128 -7.98 -2.71 11.78
CA ILE A 128 -7.04 -1.76 12.40
C ILE A 128 -6.26 -1.02 11.32
N ALA A 129 -5.76 -1.71 10.29
CA ALA A 129 -5.04 -1.08 9.19
C ALA A 129 -5.90 -0.04 8.44
N ILE A 130 -7.18 -0.33 8.20
CA ILE A 130 -8.11 0.63 7.58
C ILE A 130 -8.30 1.87 8.48
N ALA A 131 -8.48 1.68 9.78
CA ALA A 131 -8.63 2.78 10.74
C ALA A 131 -7.37 3.66 10.80
N VAL A 132 -6.19 3.04 10.88
CA VAL A 132 -4.90 3.74 10.85
C VAL A 132 -4.69 4.47 9.53
N ASN A 133 -5.08 3.88 8.41
CA ASN A 133 -4.99 4.53 7.10
C ASN A 133 -5.86 5.79 7.04
N LYS A 134 -7.08 5.74 7.59
CA LYS A 134 -7.96 6.91 7.69
C LYS A 134 -7.32 8.02 8.55
N PHE A 135 -6.77 7.66 9.70
CA PHE A 135 -6.04 8.59 10.56
C PHE A 135 -4.83 9.21 9.83
N ASN A 136 -4.11 8.41 9.04
CA ASN A 136 -2.97 8.88 8.25
C ASN A 136 -3.40 9.86 7.14
N ILE A 137 -4.55 9.64 6.49
CA ILE A 137 -5.13 10.59 5.53
C ILE A 137 -5.46 11.92 6.21
N ASP A 138 -6.12 11.88 7.35
CA ASP A 138 -6.53 13.10 8.06
C ASP A 138 -5.32 13.90 8.55
N THR A 139 -4.29 13.20 9.04
CA THR A 139 -3.01 13.80 9.44
C THR A 139 -2.30 14.43 8.23
N ASN A 140 -2.18 13.72 7.11
CA ASN A 140 -1.55 14.27 5.90
C ASN A 140 -2.31 15.46 5.32
N LYS A 141 -3.66 15.45 5.35
CA LYS A 141 -4.48 16.60 4.94
C LYS A 141 -4.19 17.82 5.80
N ARG A 142 -4.07 17.64 7.11
CA ARG A 142 -3.72 18.72 8.03
C ARG A 142 -2.36 19.33 7.67
N TYR A 143 -1.33 18.51 7.48
CA TYR A 143 -0.01 18.99 7.05
C TYR A 143 -0.06 19.70 5.69
N TYR A 144 -0.87 19.20 4.77
CA TYR A 144 -1.08 19.85 3.47
C TYR A 144 -1.66 21.26 3.62
N TYR A 145 -2.74 21.44 4.39
CA TYR A 145 -3.34 22.76 4.62
C TYR A 145 -2.41 23.70 5.39
N GLU A 146 -1.70 23.20 6.40
CA GLU A 146 -0.69 23.98 7.13
C GLU A 146 0.42 24.49 6.19
N SER A 147 0.84 23.66 5.22
CA SER A 147 1.85 24.07 4.22
C SER A 147 1.35 25.17 3.28
N MET A 148 0.05 25.20 2.99
CA MET A 148 -0.58 26.18 2.10
C MET A 148 -0.86 27.50 2.84
N GLN A 149 -1.23 27.43 4.12
CA GLN A 149 -1.45 28.58 5.00
C GLN A 149 -0.15 29.32 5.33
N CYS A 150 0.96 28.59 5.56
CA CYS A 150 2.28 29.18 5.85
C CYS A 150 2.89 29.92 4.65
N ASN A 151 2.49 29.61 3.41
CA ASN A 151 2.85 30.41 2.25
C ASN A 151 2.18 31.79 2.24
N ARG A 152 1.11 31.98 3.04
CA ARG A 152 0.29 33.20 3.09
C ARG A 152 0.52 34.04 4.34
N SER A 153 1.04 33.44 5.41
CA SER A 153 1.28 34.02 6.73
C SER A 153 2.75 33.81 7.10
N ASN A 154 3.46 34.86 7.52
CA ASN A 154 4.86 34.89 8.01
C ASN A 154 5.08 33.96 9.23
N THR A 155 4.88 32.66 9.04
CA THR A 155 4.95 31.62 10.07
C THR A 155 6.13 30.71 9.74
N THR A 156 6.81 30.27 10.79
CA THR A 156 8.22 29.85 10.86
C THR A 156 8.63 28.62 10.05
N ARG A 157 7.71 27.90 9.40
CA ARG A 157 8.00 26.65 8.68
C ARG A 157 7.69 26.78 7.19
N ILE A 158 8.74 27.01 6.41
CA ILE A 158 8.67 27.02 4.95
C ILE A 158 8.80 25.57 4.48
N TYR A 159 7.69 24.98 4.03
CA TYR A 159 7.71 23.66 3.40
C TYR A 159 8.32 23.75 2.01
N SER A 160 9.29 22.88 1.74
CA SER A 160 9.89 22.72 0.42
C SER A 160 8.89 22.16 -0.60
N LEU A 161 9.17 22.38 -1.89
CA LEU A 161 8.35 21.83 -2.99
C LEU A 161 8.30 20.29 -2.91
N GLY A 162 9.41 19.67 -2.52
CA GLY A 162 9.54 18.22 -2.36
C GLY A 162 8.69 17.64 -1.24
N GLU A 163 8.64 18.27 -0.07
CA GLU A 163 7.77 17.85 1.04
C GLU A 163 6.28 17.90 0.67
N ARG A 164 5.84 18.96 -0.04
CA ARG A 164 4.44 19.09 -0.49
C ARG A 164 4.07 18.00 -1.48
N TYR A 165 4.97 17.70 -2.42
CA TYR A 165 4.80 16.62 -3.39
C TYR A 165 4.68 15.25 -2.70
N GLN A 166 5.48 15.01 -1.65
CA GLN A 166 5.42 13.77 -0.87
C GLN A 166 4.12 13.62 -0.08
N ILE A 167 3.65 14.70 0.57
CA ILE A 167 2.34 14.69 1.24
C ILE A 167 1.23 14.35 0.24
N ALA A 168 1.25 14.97 -0.94
CA ALA A 168 0.26 14.69 -1.99
C ALA A 168 0.32 13.23 -2.47
N GLN A 169 1.52 12.67 -2.64
CA GLN A 169 1.69 11.25 -2.96
C GLN A 169 1.15 10.33 -1.85
N ASN A 170 1.45 10.60 -0.58
CA ASN A 170 0.98 9.79 0.54
C ASN A 170 -0.56 9.79 0.61
N ILE A 171 -1.20 10.95 0.45
CA ILE A 171 -2.66 11.07 0.38
C ILE A 171 -3.22 10.23 -0.78
N LYS A 172 -2.60 10.32 -1.97
CA LYS A 172 -3.05 9.56 -3.15
C LYS A 172 -2.98 8.04 -2.91
N VAL A 173 -1.88 7.54 -2.35
CA VAL A 173 -1.73 6.10 -2.07
C VAL A 173 -2.69 5.65 -0.97
N CYS A 174 -2.82 6.41 0.12
CA CYS A 174 -3.76 6.06 1.18
C CYS A 174 -5.22 6.03 0.68
N LYS A 175 -5.61 6.95 -0.21
CA LYS A 175 -6.95 6.92 -0.83
C LYS A 175 -7.16 5.67 -1.70
N LEU A 176 -6.16 5.28 -2.48
CA LEU A 176 -6.20 4.06 -3.30
C LEU A 176 -6.45 2.81 -2.43
N CYS A 177 -5.85 2.76 -1.23
CA CYS A 177 -6.02 1.65 -0.29
C CYS A 177 -7.37 1.65 0.45
N SER A 178 -8.02 2.80 0.62
CA SER A 178 -9.31 2.91 1.34
C SER A 178 -10.54 2.79 0.46
N ALA A 179 -10.41 3.07 -0.84
CA ALA A 179 -11.47 2.84 -1.80
C ALA A 179 -10.90 2.82 -3.23
N PRO A 180 -11.25 1.83 -4.06
CA PRO A 180 -11.17 2.01 -5.50
C PRO A 180 -12.28 3.02 -5.89
N ARG A 181 -11.99 4.33 -5.82
CA ARG A 181 -12.89 5.35 -6.37
C ARG A 181 -12.48 5.68 -7.79
N THR A 182 -13.48 5.62 -8.65
CA THR A 182 -13.46 5.85 -10.09
C THR A 182 -13.02 7.24 -10.52
N HIS A 183 -12.81 8.23 -9.63
CA HIS A 183 -12.32 9.55 -10.04
C HIS A 183 -11.45 10.25 -8.97
N PRO A 184 -10.37 10.94 -9.36
CA PRO A 184 -9.50 11.67 -8.43
C PRO A 184 -10.21 12.92 -7.86
N GLU A 185 -10.34 13.00 -6.53
CA GLU A 185 -10.98 14.13 -5.83
C GLU A 185 -10.25 15.48 -6.02
N PHE A 186 -8.95 15.46 -6.34
CA PHE A 186 -8.12 16.64 -6.55
C PHE A 186 -7.39 16.52 -7.88
N VAL A 187 -7.49 17.57 -8.71
CA VAL A 187 -6.84 17.66 -10.01
C VAL A 187 -5.93 18.89 -9.98
N SER A 188 -4.68 18.73 -10.40
CA SER A 188 -3.76 19.84 -10.63
C SER A 188 -4.14 20.58 -11.91
N VAL A 189 -4.38 21.87 -11.80
CA VAL A 189 -4.53 22.77 -12.94
C VAL A 189 -3.22 23.54 -13.07
N VAL A 190 -2.61 23.46 -14.25
CA VAL A 190 -1.38 24.18 -14.58
C VAL A 190 -1.72 25.29 -15.56
N SER A 191 -1.39 26.52 -15.20
CA SER A 191 -1.53 27.71 -16.05
C SER A 191 -0.47 27.71 -17.16
N THR A 192 -0.72 28.48 -18.22
CA THR A 192 0.21 28.60 -19.36
C THR A 192 1.54 29.24 -18.94
N MET A 193 1.55 30.02 -17.86
CA MET A 193 2.72 30.62 -17.21
C MET A 193 3.44 29.68 -16.22
N GLY A 194 2.98 28.43 -16.09
CA GLY A 194 3.59 27.42 -15.22
C GLY A 194 3.13 27.45 -13.75
N TYR A 195 2.08 28.21 -13.42
CA TYR A 195 1.52 28.21 -12.06
C TYR A 195 0.59 27.01 -11.85
N GLU A 196 0.88 26.18 -10.86
CA GLU A 196 0.08 24.99 -10.53
C GLU A 196 -0.83 25.25 -9.32
N THR A 197 -2.13 25.01 -9.47
CA THR A 197 -3.10 24.99 -8.36
C THR A 197 -3.83 23.65 -8.31
N HIS A 198 -3.95 23.09 -7.11
CA HIS A 198 -4.74 21.88 -6.89
C HIS A 198 -6.15 22.27 -6.50
N VAL A 199 -7.12 21.83 -7.31
CA VAL A 199 -8.53 22.17 -7.15
C VAL A 199 -9.35 20.89 -7.01
N HIS A 200 -10.46 20.99 -6.29
CA HIS A 200 -11.44 19.92 -6.25
C HIS A 200 -11.98 19.70 -7.68
N GLN A 201 -12.21 18.45 -8.10
CA GLN A 201 -12.60 18.16 -9.49
C GLN A 201 -13.84 18.94 -9.97
N GLN A 202 -14.79 19.22 -9.08
CA GLN A 202 -15.98 20.04 -9.37
C GLN A 202 -15.65 21.50 -9.74
N GLN A 203 -14.51 22.00 -9.28
CA GLN A 203 -14.04 23.37 -9.49
C GLN A 203 -12.95 23.46 -10.57
N HIS A 204 -12.56 22.32 -11.17
CA HIS A 204 -11.46 22.24 -12.14
C HIS A 204 -11.70 23.16 -13.35
N ALA A 205 -12.88 23.06 -13.98
CA ALA A 205 -13.20 23.86 -15.16
C ALA A 205 -13.23 25.36 -14.84
N ALA A 206 -13.90 25.75 -13.74
CA ALA A 206 -13.98 27.15 -13.33
C ALA A 206 -12.59 27.74 -13.02
N CYS A 207 -11.76 27.02 -12.29
CA CYS A 207 -10.41 27.47 -11.93
C CYS A 207 -9.48 27.53 -13.14
N TYR A 208 -9.60 26.60 -14.09
CA TYR A 208 -8.87 26.64 -15.36
C TYR A 208 -9.25 27.85 -16.22
N PHE A 209 -10.55 28.17 -16.33
CA PHE A 209 -11.00 29.35 -17.08
C PHE A 209 -10.60 30.67 -16.40
N ASP A 210 -10.62 30.73 -15.07
CA ASP A 210 -10.13 31.90 -14.33
C ASP A 210 -8.62 32.10 -14.52
N MET A 211 -7.84 31.02 -14.52
CA MET A 211 -6.40 31.08 -14.82
C MET A 211 -6.14 31.59 -16.23
N LEU A 212 -6.84 31.03 -17.23
CA LEU A 212 -6.73 31.51 -18.62
C LEU A 212 -7.11 32.98 -18.74
N LYS A 213 -8.17 33.42 -18.06
CA LYS A 213 -8.60 34.83 -18.10
C LYS A 213 -7.53 35.76 -17.52
N LYS A 214 -6.84 35.32 -16.47
CA LYS A 214 -5.78 36.08 -15.80
C LYS A 214 -4.46 36.08 -16.57
N ASP A 215 -4.16 35.00 -17.29
CA ASP A 215 -2.96 34.90 -18.12
C ASP A 215 -3.07 35.74 -19.41
N TRP A 216 -4.29 36.09 -19.83
CA TRP A 216 -4.60 36.81 -21.07
C TRP A 216 -5.12 38.24 -20.85
N SER A 217 -5.21 38.70 -19.60
CA SER A 217 -5.56 40.08 -19.21
C SER A 217 -4.31 40.87 -18.83
#